data_AF-A0A7K5ZPB4-F1
#
_entry.id   AF-A0A7K5ZPB4-F1
#
_cell.length_a   1.000
_cell.length_b   1.000
_cell.length_c   1.000
_cell.angle_alpha   90.00
_cell.angle_beta   90.00
_cell.angle_gamma   90.00
#
_symmetry.space_group_name_H-M   'P 1'
#
loop_
_entity.id
_entity.type
_entity.pdbx_description
1 polymer ?
#
loop_
_entity_poly.entity_id
_entity_poly.type
_entity_poly.pdbx_seq_one_letter_code
_entity_poly.pdbx_strand_id
1 'polypeptide(L)'
;GCRAHRSAGGALVANVLRNGSVLLQWGLRHWGPPRPPAAAALRGFALNCSWEGTYTRFPCDSVELGAACRDYLLPEAHGSVRYRLCLRPRYAPPRPAPPAQCVEFRVEPAAMRDIVVAMTAVGGSICVMLVFICLLVAYITENLMSPALARAAAAAPR
;
A
#
# COMPACT_ATOMS: atom_id res chain seq x y z
N GLY A 1 7.83 -0.08 -5.34
CA GLY A 1 9.19 -0.13 -4.75
C GLY A 1 9.04 -0.17 -3.25
N CYS A 2 10.14 -0.07 -2.50
CA CYS A 2 10.12 0.20 -1.07
C CYS A 2 10.27 1.70 -0.86
N ARG A 3 9.46 2.31 0.01
CA ARG A 3 9.55 3.75 0.33
C ARG A 3 9.97 3.92 1.79
N ALA A 4 11.10 4.59 2.01
CA ALA A 4 11.62 4.86 3.34
C ALA A 4 11.16 6.23 3.85
N HIS A 5 10.72 6.28 5.10
CA HIS A 5 10.37 7.49 5.85
C HIS A 5 11.24 7.53 7.10
N ARG A 6 11.74 8.72 7.47
CA ARG A 6 12.62 8.90 8.63
C ARG A 6 12.01 9.85 9.64
N SER A 7 12.25 9.62 10.93
CA SER A 7 11.97 10.60 11.96
C SER A 7 12.87 11.84 11.81
N ALA A 8 12.46 12.97 12.37
CA ALA A 8 13.25 14.20 12.36
C ALA A 8 14.67 14.03 12.96
N GLY A 9 14.82 13.15 13.95
CA GLY A 9 16.12 12.79 14.55
C GLY A 9 16.88 11.68 13.83
N GLY A 10 16.33 11.11 12.76
CA GLY A 10 16.96 10.05 11.96
C GLY A 10 17.08 8.69 12.64
N ALA A 11 16.65 8.56 13.90
CA ALA A 11 16.84 7.34 14.68
C ALA A 11 15.81 6.25 14.40
N LEU A 12 14.68 6.61 13.81
CA LEU A 12 13.60 5.70 13.45
C LEU A 12 13.35 5.80 11.94
N VAL A 13 13.31 4.64 11.30
CA VAL A 13 13.04 4.52 9.87
C VAL A 13 11.87 3.57 9.69
N ALA A 14 10.89 3.97 8.88
CA ALA A 14 9.79 3.13 8.43
C ALA A 14 9.96 2.84 6.93
N ASN A 15 10.07 1.56 6.60
CA ASN A 15 10.15 1.07 5.22
C ASN A 15 8.79 0.52 4.82
N VAL A 16 8.07 1.24 3.97
CA VAL A 16 6.78 0.83 3.44
C VAL A 16 7.01 -0.10 2.25
N LEU A 17 6.59 -1.35 2.41
CA LEU A 17 6.73 -2.42 1.43
C LEU A 17 5.54 -2.41 0.45
N ARG A 18 5.70 -3.05 -0.71
CA ARG A 18 4.67 -3.07 -1.76
C ARG A 18 3.38 -3.77 -1.34
N ASN A 19 3.46 -4.71 -0.40
CA ASN A 19 2.33 -5.45 0.15
C ASN A 19 1.56 -4.67 1.23
N GLY A 20 1.91 -3.41 1.49
CA GLY A 20 1.28 -2.58 2.53
C GLY A 20 1.84 -2.80 3.93
N SER A 21 2.73 -3.78 4.13
CA SER A 21 3.43 -3.96 5.39
C SER A 21 4.51 -2.89 5.59
N VAL A 22 4.82 -2.58 6.84
CA VAL A 22 5.79 -1.53 7.19
C VAL A 22 6.82 -2.10 8.15
N LEU A 23 8.07 -2.14 7.72
CA LEU A 23 9.19 -2.54 8.56
C LEU A 23 9.80 -1.31 9.25
N LEU A 24 9.68 -1.26 10.58
CA LEU A 24 10.30 -0.26 11.41
C LEU A 24 11.68 -0.73 11.84
N GLN A 25 12.67 0.14 11.71
CA GLN A 25 14.05 -0.11 12.11
C GLN A 25 14.59 1.10 12.87
N TRP A 26 15.37 0.86 13.92
CA TRP A 26 15.91 1.94 14.73
C TRP A 26 17.34 1.71 15.21
N GLY A 27 18.02 2.81 15.51
CA GLY A 27 19.38 2.82 16.04
C GLY A 27 19.50 3.71 17.27
N LEU A 28 19.99 3.16 18.38
CA LEU A 28 20.18 3.90 19.64
C LEU A 28 21.15 5.08 19.52
N ARG A 29 22.10 5.02 18.57
CA ARG A 29 23.13 6.06 18.35
C ARG A 29 22.54 7.44 18.05
N HIS A 30 21.36 7.46 17.44
CA HIS A 30 20.67 8.68 17.03
C HIS A 30 19.74 9.25 18.13
N TRP A 31 19.62 8.58 19.27
CA TRP A 31 18.89 9.08 20.45
C TRP A 31 19.79 9.88 21.42
N GLY A 32 21.01 10.19 20.98
CA GLY A 32 22.06 10.83 21.76
C GLY A 32 23.19 9.86 22.12
N PRO A 33 24.37 10.38 22.50
CA PRO A 33 25.52 9.53 22.83
C PRO A 33 25.19 8.66 24.06
N PRO A 34 25.38 7.33 23.98
CA PRO A 34 25.28 6.48 25.16
C PRO A 34 26.46 6.81 26.09
N ARG A 35 26.22 7.60 27.14
CA ARG A 35 27.16 7.65 28.28
C ARG A 35 27.22 6.25 28.88
N PRO A 36 28.38 5.58 29.02
CA PRO A 36 28.48 4.36 29.82
C PRO A 36 27.89 4.65 31.22
N PRO A 37 26.94 3.86 31.77
CA PRO A 37 26.50 2.50 31.40
C PRO A 37 25.14 2.42 30.66
N ALA A 38 24.80 3.39 29.80
CA ALA A 38 23.48 3.50 29.16
C ALA A 38 23.01 2.25 28.40
N ALA A 39 23.93 1.49 27.79
CA ALA A 39 23.58 0.24 27.11
C ALA A 39 23.13 -0.85 28.10
N ALA A 40 23.74 -0.94 29.28
CA ALA A 40 23.37 -1.90 30.33
C ALA A 40 22.04 -1.53 31.03
N ALA A 41 21.66 -0.26 30.99
CA ALA A 41 20.41 0.21 31.56
C ALA A 41 19.21 0.09 30.61
N LEU A 42 19.39 -0.25 29.33
CA LEU A 42 18.28 -0.38 28.39
C LEU A 42 17.42 -1.60 28.75
N ARG A 43 16.14 -1.37 29.03
CA ARG A 43 15.17 -2.43 29.31
C ARG A 43 14.37 -2.84 28.09
N GLY A 44 14.15 -1.90 27.16
CA GLY A 44 13.32 -2.16 26.00
C GLY A 44 12.92 -0.89 25.26
N PHE A 45 11.84 -1.00 24.50
CA PHE A 45 11.27 0.09 23.72
C PHE A 45 9.74 0.04 23.79
N ALA A 46 9.12 1.19 23.99
CA ALA A 46 7.69 1.36 23.83
C ALA A 46 7.41 1.88 22.42
N LEU A 47 6.64 1.14 21.64
CA LEU A 47 6.15 1.56 20.34
C LEU A 47 4.66 1.90 20.46
N ASN A 48 4.28 3.11 20.05
CA ASN A 48 2.90 3.53 20.00
C ASN A 48 2.53 3.88 18.55
N CYS A 49 1.50 3.21 18.04
CA CYS A 49 0.93 3.42 16.72
C CYS A 49 -0.37 4.21 16.85
N SER A 50 -0.48 5.26 16.05
CA SER A 50 -1.73 5.99 15.83
C SER A 50 -1.90 6.30 14.35
N TRP A 51 -3.14 6.50 13.92
CA TRP A 51 -3.44 7.02 12.59
C TRP A 51 -4.46 8.15 12.69
N GLU A 52 -4.37 9.10 11.76
CA GLU A 52 -5.29 10.25 11.69
C GLU A 52 -6.49 9.88 10.83
N GLY A 53 -7.67 9.94 11.45
CA GLY A 53 -8.95 10.04 10.75
C GLY A 53 -9.29 11.49 10.43
N THR A 54 -10.43 11.71 9.80
CA THR A 54 -10.85 13.03 9.30
C THR A 54 -10.98 14.09 10.40
N TYR A 55 -11.37 13.69 11.61
CA TYR A 55 -11.64 14.62 12.72
C TYR A 55 -10.99 14.19 14.05
N THR A 56 -10.42 13.00 14.11
CA THR A 56 -9.88 12.40 15.33
C THR A 56 -8.68 11.52 15.02
N ARG A 57 -7.82 11.31 16.02
CA ARG A 57 -6.70 10.37 15.96
C ARG A 57 -7.09 9.07 16.66
N PHE A 58 -6.86 7.95 15.99
CA PHE A 58 -7.18 6.62 16.51
C PHE A 58 -5.90 5.85 16.85
N PRO A 59 -5.84 5.17 18.00
CA PRO A 59 -4.76 4.22 18.27
C PRO A 59 -4.92 2.99 17.37
N CYS A 60 -3.79 2.44 16.89
CA CYS A 60 -3.77 1.16 16.18
C CYS A 60 -3.26 0.04 17.07
N ASP A 61 -2.02 0.17 17.52
CA ASP A 61 -1.33 -0.85 18.31
C ASP A 61 -0.31 -0.19 19.25
N SER A 62 -0.05 -0.81 20.39
CA SER A 62 0.95 -0.34 21.34
C SER A 62 1.68 -1.53 21.93
N VAL A 63 2.96 -1.63 21.60
CA VAL A 63 3.78 -2.81 21.89
C VAL A 63 4.98 -2.40 22.73
N GLU A 64 5.24 -3.15 23.79
CA GLU A 64 6.47 -3.06 24.57
C GLU A 64 7.44 -4.14 24.06
N LEU A 65 8.60 -3.70 23.58
CA LEU A 65 9.62 -4.52 22.93
C LEU A 65 10.80 -4.70 23.90
N GLY A 66 11.39 -5.89 23.91
CA GLY A 66 12.60 -6.15 24.70
C GLY A 66 13.82 -5.38 24.19
N ALA A 67 14.85 -5.26 25.04
CA ALA A 67 16.10 -4.57 24.68
C ALA A 67 16.85 -5.20 23.49
N ALA A 68 16.61 -6.48 23.20
CA ALA A 68 17.21 -7.20 22.09
C ALA A 68 16.55 -6.90 20.73
N CYS A 69 15.29 -6.42 20.72
CA CYS A 69 14.56 -6.09 19.51
C CYS A 69 15.24 -4.92 18.77
N ARG A 70 15.39 -5.05 17.45
CA ARG A 70 16.01 -4.04 16.57
C ARG A 70 15.05 -3.51 15.52
N ASP A 71 14.01 -4.26 15.24
CA ASP A 71 13.00 -3.99 14.24
C ASP A 71 11.61 -4.47 14.69
N TYR A 72 10.60 -3.97 14.01
CA TYR A 72 9.20 -4.34 14.20
C TYR A 72 8.48 -4.30 12.86
N LEU A 73 7.74 -5.36 12.53
CA LEU A 73 6.94 -5.43 11.31
C LEU A 73 5.47 -5.14 11.63
N LEU A 74 4.92 -4.09 11.03
CA LEU A 74 3.48 -3.85 11.01
C LEU A 74 2.90 -4.54 9.75
N PRO A 75 2.18 -5.66 9.89
CA PRO A 75 1.82 -6.51 8.75
C PRO A 75 0.77 -5.88 7.83
N GLU A 76 -0.23 -5.20 8.38
CA GLU A 76 -1.37 -4.68 7.62
C GLU A 76 -1.67 -3.22 7.98
N ALA A 77 -0.98 -2.29 7.32
CA ALA A 77 -1.33 -0.87 7.43
C ALA A 77 -2.45 -0.55 6.44
N HIS A 78 -3.50 0.11 6.93
CA HIS A 78 -4.62 0.56 6.11
C HIS A 78 -4.16 1.58 5.06
N GLY A 79 -4.66 1.42 3.84
CA GLY A 79 -4.40 2.38 2.77
C GLY A 79 -5.00 3.75 3.07
N SER A 80 -4.43 4.80 2.47
CA SER A 80 -4.99 6.16 2.40
C SER A 80 -5.08 6.95 3.72
N VAL A 81 -4.71 6.38 4.87
CA VAL A 81 -4.63 7.10 6.15
C VAL A 81 -3.20 7.52 6.49
N ARG A 82 -3.05 8.59 7.29
CA ARG A 82 -1.75 9.05 7.78
C ARG A 82 -1.42 8.32 9.08
N TYR A 83 -0.46 7.41 9.01
CA TYR A 83 0.09 6.74 10.19
C TYR A 83 1.14 7.61 10.87
N ARG A 84 1.18 7.52 12.19
CA ARG A 84 2.19 8.09 13.06
C ARG A 84 2.61 7.04 14.09
N LEU A 85 3.84 6.56 13.93
CA LEU A 85 4.43 5.59 14.84
C LEU A 85 5.53 6.26 15.64
N CYS A 86 5.42 6.20 16.96
CA CYS A 86 6.36 6.80 17.90
C CYS A 86 7.06 5.72 18.71
N LEU A 87 8.38 5.66 18.60
CA LEU A 87 9.21 4.75 19.38
C LEU A 87 9.87 5.52 20.54
N ARG A 88 9.91 4.92 21.73
CA ARG A 88 10.59 5.46 22.91
C ARG A 88 11.43 4.37 23.59
N PRO A 89 12.76 4.53 23.72
CA PRO A 89 13.55 3.59 24.50
C PRO A 89 13.24 3.73 26.00
N ARG A 90 13.22 2.60 26.69
CA ARG A 90 12.97 2.49 28.14
C ARG A 90 14.26 2.11 28.83
N TYR A 91 14.70 2.95 29.77
CA TYR A 91 15.86 2.69 30.60
C TYR A 91 15.42 2.34 32.01
N ALA A 92 16.25 1.56 32.71
CA ALA A 92 16.09 1.32 34.13
C ALA A 92 16.21 2.65 34.92
N PRO A 93 15.41 2.83 35.99
CA PRO A 93 15.63 3.91 36.95
C PRO A 93 17.09 3.92 37.45
N PRO A 94 17.66 5.09 37.76
CA PRO A 94 17.03 6.41 37.85
C PRO A 94 16.98 7.16 36.51
N ARG A 95 17.29 6.52 35.38
CA ARG A 95 17.46 7.22 34.11
C ARG A 95 16.09 7.62 33.52
N PRO A 96 15.86 8.92 33.25
CA PRO A 96 14.64 9.36 32.60
C PRO A 96 14.58 8.82 31.16
N ALA A 97 13.37 8.47 30.72
CA ALA A 97 13.14 8.07 29.34
C ALA A 97 13.34 9.28 28.42
N PRO A 98 14.14 9.15 27.34
CA PRO A 98 14.30 10.23 26.38
C PRO A 98 13.00 10.48 25.60
N PRO A 99 12.90 11.60 24.87
CA PRO A 99 11.74 11.87 24.03
C PRO A 99 11.52 10.76 23.00
N ALA A 100 10.24 10.50 22.70
CA ALA A 100 9.90 9.59 21.61
C ALA A 100 10.28 10.21 20.27
N GLN A 101 10.70 9.38 19.32
CA GLN A 101 10.84 9.80 17.93
C GLN A 101 9.72 9.18 17.14
N CYS A 102 9.05 10.04 16.38
CA CYS A 102 7.91 9.65 15.58
C CYS A 102 8.29 9.70 14.10
N VAL A 103 7.79 8.72 13.36
CA VAL A 103 7.81 8.70 11.90
C VAL A 103 6.38 8.71 11.41
N GLU A 104 6.15 9.46 10.34
CA GLU A 104 4.83 9.58 9.74
C GLU A 104 4.89 9.22 8.27
N PHE A 105 3.93 8.41 7.84
CA PHE A 105 3.86 7.89 6.48
C PHE A 105 2.42 7.64 6.05
N ARG A 106 2.23 7.44 4.76
CA ARG A 106 0.97 6.96 4.17
C ARG A 106 1.28 5.71 3.37
N VAL A 107 0.36 4.76 3.41
CA VAL A 107 0.43 3.55 2.60
C VAL A 107 -0.53 3.71 1.44
N GLU A 108 -0.03 3.56 0.22
CA GLU A 108 -0.89 3.49 -0.95
C GLU A 108 -1.79 2.24 -0.84
N PRO A 109 -3.11 2.36 -1.01
CA PRO A 109 -4.01 1.21 -0.98
C PRO A 109 -3.66 0.22 -2.08
N ALA A 110 -3.36 -1.03 -1.71
CA ALA A 110 -3.09 -2.11 -2.66
C ALA A 110 -4.26 -2.33 -3.63
N ALA A 111 -5.50 -2.17 -3.16
CA ALA A 111 -6.72 -2.46 -3.92
C ALA A 111 -7.08 -1.45 -5.03
N MET A 112 -6.52 -0.23 -5.03
CA MET A 112 -6.99 0.81 -5.96
C MET A 112 -6.42 0.65 -7.38
N ARG A 113 -5.34 -0.12 -7.56
CA ARG A 113 -4.75 -0.34 -8.89
C ARG A 113 -5.27 -1.60 -9.57
N ASP A 114 -5.41 -2.68 -8.84
CA ASP A 114 -5.80 -3.97 -9.45
C ASP A 114 -7.26 -3.98 -9.90
N ILE A 115 -8.16 -3.27 -9.20
CA ILE A 115 -9.56 -3.15 -9.60
C ILE A 115 -9.71 -2.30 -10.87
N VAL A 116 -9.02 -1.15 -10.96
CA VAL A 116 -9.12 -0.28 -12.13
C VAL A 116 -8.44 -0.93 -13.34
N VAL A 117 -7.31 -1.61 -13.16
CA VAL A 117 -6.64 -2.35 -14.24
C VAL A 117 -7.49 -3.54 -14.70
N ALA A 118 -8.18 -4.23 -13.79
CA ALA A 118 -9.13 -5.28 -14.16
C ALA A 118 -10.35 -4.70 -14.91
N MET A 119 -10.93 -3.58 -14.44
CA MET A 119 -12.09 -2.96 -15.08
C MET A 119 -11.76 -2.37 -16.46
N THR A 120 -10.57 -1.76 -16.64
CA THR A 120 -10.13 -1.25 -17.95
C THR A 120 -9.73 -2.38 -18.90
N ALA A 121 -9.11 -3.46 -18.40
CA ALA A 121 -8.81 -4.64 -19.21
C ALA A 121 -10.08 -5.37 -19.66
N VAL A 122 -11.05 -5.58 -18.76
CA VAL A 122 -12.33 -6.22 -19.09
C VAL A 122 -13.13 -5.32 -20.05
N GLY A 123 -13.27 -4.03 -19.76
CA GLY A 123 -13.98 -3.10 -20.64
C GLY A 123 -13.33 -2.97 -22.03
N GLY A 124 -12.00 -2.89 -22.09
CA GLY A 124 -11.25 -2.83 -23.35
C GLY A 124 -11.41 -4.10 -24.19
N SER A 125 -11.36 -5.27 -23.56
CA SER A 125 -11.52 -6.56 -24.26
C SER A 125 -12.92 -6.75 -24.86
N ILE A 126 -13.97 -6.30 -24.16
CA ILE A 126 -15.35 -6.34 -24.65
C ILE A 126 -15.51 -5.43 -25.87
N CYS A 127 -14.99 -4.21 -25.82
CA CYS A 127 -15.05 -3.27 -26.95
C CYS A 127 -14.35 -3.82 -28.20
N VAL A 128 -13.15 -4.40 -28.06
CA VAL A 128 -12.42 -5.00 -29.17
C VAL A 128 -13.19 -6.20 -29.75
N MET A 129 -13.72 -7.06 -28.88
CA MET A 129 -14.52 -8.21 -29.30
C MET A 129 -15.77 -7.79 -30.08
N LEU A 130 -16.50 -6.77 -29.63
CA LEU A 130 -17.68 -6.26 -30.32
C LEU A 130 -17.35 -5.67 -31.70
N VAL A 131 -16.23 -4.95 -31.84
CA VAL A 131 -15.77 -4.45 -33.14
C VAL A 131 -15.48 -5.60 -34.10
N PHE A 132 -14.79 -6.65 -33.65
CA PHE A 132 -14.54 -7.83 -34.47
C PHE A 132 -15.83 -8.54 -34.88
N ILE A 133 -16.80 -8.68 -33.98
CA ILE A 133 -18.11 -9.28 -34.29
C ILE A 133 -18.85 -8.43 -35.33
N CYS A 134 -18.90 -7.09 -35.17
CA CYS A 134 -19.54 -6.20 -36.13
C CYS A 134 -18.90 -6.28 -37.52
N LEU A 135 -17.56 -6.31 -37.58
CA LEU A 135 -16.83 -6.47 -38.84
C LEU A 135 -17.08 -7.85 -39.46
N LEU A 136 -17.13 -8.91 -38.66
CA LEU A 136 -17.42 -10.27 -39.14
C LEU A 136 -18.84 -10.35 -39.72
N VAL A 137 -19.83 -9.74 -39.05
CA VAL A 137 -21.21 -9.69 -39.55
C VAL A 137 -21.26 -8.93 -40.87
N ALA A 138 -20.65 -7.75 -40.96
CA ALA A 138 -20.58 -6.97 -42.20
C ALA A 138 -19.94 -7.78 -43.34
N TYR A 139 -18.79 -8.42 -43.05
CA TYR A 139 -18.10 -9.27 -44.00
C TYR A 139 -18.96 -10.44 -44.49
N ILE A 140 -19.68 -11.12 -43.59
CA ILE A 140 -20.60 -12.20 -43.94
C ILE A 140 -21.77 -11.67 -44.77
N THR A 141 -22.39 -10.55 -44.40
CA THR A 141 -23.49 -9.97 -45.19
C THR A 141 -23.05 -9.55 -46.59
N GLU A 142 -21.82 -9.07 -46.76
CA GLU A 142 -21.30 -8.67 -48.07
C GLU A 142 -20.85 -9.87 -48.92
N ASN A 143 -20.20 -10.87 -48.31
CA ASN A 143 -19.58 -11.98 -49.05
C ASN A 143 -20.47 -13.22 -49.20
N LEU A 144 -21.40 -13.48 -48.27
CA LEU A 144 -22.29 -14.66 -48.32
C LEU A 144 -23.70 -14.33 -48.84
N MET A 145 -24.23 -13.11 -48.65
CA MET A 145 -25.62 -12.78 -49.04
C MET A 145 -25.78 -12.13 -50.42
N SER A 146 -24.68 -11.76 -51.08
CA SER A 146 -24.73 -11.16 -52.43
C SER A 146 -25.29 -12.04 -53.59
N PRO A 147 -25.30 -13.39 -53.57
CA PRO A 147 -25.96 -14.14 -54.65
C PRO A 147 -27.41 -14.58 -54.31
N ALA A 148 -27.88 -14.40 -53.08
CA ALA A 148 -29.21 -14.83 -52.65
C ALA A 148 -30.30 -13.80 -53.00
N LEU A 149 -30.02 -12.51 -52.82
CA LEU A 149 -31.00 -11.44 -53.07
C LEU A 149 -31.19 -11.15 -54.57
N ALA A 150 -30.14 -11.34 -55.38
CA ALA A 150 -30.22 -11.21 -56.84
C ALA A 150 -31.07 -12.31 -57.50
N ARG A 151 -31.10 -13.53 -56.94
CA ARG A 151 -31.95 -14.63 -57.44
C ARG A 151 -33.42 -14.47 -57.09
N ALA A 152 -33.75 -13.86 -55.95
CA ALA A 152 -35.13 -13.61 -55.56
C ALA A 152 -35.81 -12.52 -56.40
N ALA A 153 -35.07 -11.50 -56.83
CA ALA A 153 -35.60 -10.44 -57.71
C ALA A 153 -35.83 -10.93 -59.16
N ALA A 154 -35.12 -11.98 -59.61
CA ALA A 154 -35.29 -12.55 -60.95
C ALA A 154 -36.48 -13.53 -61.07
N ALA A 155 -37.13 -13.90 -59.97
CA ALA A 155 -38.17 -14.94 -59.93
C ALA A 155 -39.60 -14.41 -59.67
N ALA A 156 -39.83 -13.10 -59.70
CA ALA A 156 -41.17 -12.53 -59.61
C ALA A 156 -41.80 -12.35 -61.02
N PRO A 157 -42.78 -13.17 -61.44
CA PRO A 157 -43.51 -12.95 -62.69
C PRO A 157 -44.49 -11.78 -62.55
N ARG A 158 -44.63 -11.01 -63.64
CA ARG A 158 -45.68 -10.00 -63.85
C ARG A 158 -47.06 -10.64 -64.00
#